data_AF-A0A9E3LNX6-F1
#
_entry.id   AF-A0A9E3LNX6-F1
#
_cell.length_a   1.000
_cell.length_b   1.000
_cell.length_c   1.000
_cell.angle_alpha   90.00
_cell.angle_beta   90.00
_cell.angle_gamma   90.00
#
_symmetry.space_group_name_H-M   'P 1'
#
loop_
_entity.id
_entity.type
_entity.pdbx_description
1 polymer ?
#
loop_
_entity_poly.entity_id
_entity_poly.type
_entity_poly.pdbx_seq_one_letter_code
_entity_poly.pdbx_strand_id
1 'polypeptide(L)' 'MTPDPIPAASPADLIAALAHAAGLDTALADFPDDVAAAAAQALATTGAIRAPADPAVEPWPPMRPGIGL' A
#
# COMPACT_ATOMS: atom_id res chain seq x y z
N MET A 1 33.52 17.13 7.43
CA MET A 1 32.75 16.67 6.26
C MET A 1 31.57 15.89 6.82
N THR A 2 30.53 16.61 7.22
CA THR A 2 29.27 16.00 7.66
C THR A 2 28.64 15.36 6.42
N PRO A 3 28.22 14.10 6.45
CA PRO A 3 27.52 13.53 5.30
C PRO A 3 26.26 14.37 5.02
N ASP A 4 26.03 14.69 3.75
CA ASP A 4 24.80 15.33 3.31
C ASP A 4 23.58 14.52 3.79
N PRO A 5 22.47 15.19 4.16
CA PRO A 5 21.25 14.46 4.47
C PRO A 5 20.86 13.62 3.26
N ILE A 6 20.64 12.33 3.46
CA ILE A 6 20.07 11.43 2.45
C ILE A 6 18.80 12.13 1.95
N PRO A 7 18.64 12.42 0.65
CA PRO A 7 17.44 13.07 0.17
C PRO A 7 16.26 12.21 0.60
N ALA A 8 15.35 12.77 1.40
CA ALA A 8 14.13 12.09 1.77
C ALA A 8 13.43 11.70 0.46
N ALA A 9 13.24 10.41 0.23
CA ALA A 9 12.63 9.90 -0.99
C ALA A 9 11.34 10.66 -1.24
N SER A 10 11.19 11.24 -2.43
CA SER A 10 9.98 11.99 -2.73
C SER A 10 8.77 11.06 -2.71
N PRO A 11 7.55 11.56 -2.47
CA PRO A 11 6.34 10.74 -2.49
C PRO A 11 6.22 9.94 -3.80
N ALA A 12 6.65 10.52 -4.92
CA ALA A 12 6.67 9.86 -6.22
C ALA A 12 7.68 8.70 -6.28
N ASP A 13 8.89 8.89 -5.73
CA ASP A 13 9.90 7.82 -5.67
C ASP A 13 9.44 6.66 -4.80
N LEU A 14 8.76 6.97 -3.69
CA LEU A 14 8.16 5.97 -2.81
C LEU A 14 7.04 5.20 -3.52
N ILE A 15 6.14 5.90 -4.22
CA ILE A 15 5.06 5.26 -4.99
C ILE A 15 5.63 4.36 -6.09
N ALA A 16 6.69 4.79 -6.79
CA ALA A 16 7.32 3.98 -7.82
C ALA A 16 7.95 2.71 -7.26
N ALA A 17 8.66 2.81 -6.13
CA ALA A 17 9.24 1.64 -5.46
C ALA A 17 8.17 0.65 -4.98
N LEU A 18 7.05 1.17 -4.44
CA LEU A 18 5.93 0.34 -3.99
C LEU A 18 5.19 -0.31 -5.17
N ALA A 19 4.98 0.42 -6.26
CA ALA A 19 4.36 -0.12 -7.47
C ALA A 19 5.21 -1.26 -8.05
N HIS A 20 6.53 -1.08 -8.11
CA HIS A 20 7.44 -2.14 -8.55
C HIS A 20 7.37 -3.38 -7.64
N ALA A 21 7.42 -3.19 -6.31
CA ALA A 21 7.31 -4.29 -5.35
C ALA A 21 5.97 -5.04 -5.43
N ALA A 22 4.92 -4.35 -5.86
CA ALA A 22 3.59 -4.91 -6.08
C ALA A 22 3.38 -5.49 -7.51
N GLY A 23 4.38 -5.40 -8.40
CA GLY A 23 4.28 -5.83 -9.80
C GLY A 23 3.34 -4.95 -10.65
N LEU A 24 3.20 -3.68 -10.29
CA LEU A 24 2.33 -2.69 -10.94
C LEU A 24 3.07 -1.78 -11.94
N ASP A 25 4.21 -2.21 -12.48
CA ASP A 25 5.04 -1.40 -13.38
C ASP A 25 4.27 -0.89 -14.61
N THR A 26 3.45 -1.73 -15.24
CA THR A 26 2.59 -1.33 -16.37
C THR A 26 1.54 -0.30 -15.94
N ALA A 27 0.91 -0.49 -14.79
CA ALA A 27 -0.11 0.45 -14.29
C ALA A 27 0.51 1.81 -13.96
N LEU A 28 1.74 1.84 -13.40
CA LEU A 28 2.45 3.08 -13.15
C LEU A 28 2.86 3.80 -14.44
N ALA A 29 3.23 3.05 -15.48
CA ALA A 29 3.62 3.62 -16.77
C ALA A 29 2.42 4.20 -17.54
N ASP A 30 1.30 3.47 -17.57
CA ASP A 30 0.13 3.83 -18.38
C ASP A 30 -0.83 4.77 -17.62
N PHE A 31 -0.89 4.67 -16.29
CA PHE A 31 -1.87 5.36 -15.43
C PHE A 31 -1.26 5.88 -14.12
N PRO A 32 -0.25 6.76 -14.17
CA PRO A 32 0.46 7.23 -12.97
C PRO A 32 -0.46 7.97 -11.96
N ASP A 33 -1.43 8.74 -12.46
CA ASP A 33 -2.36 9.49 -11.62
C ASP A 33 -3.32 8.57 -10.84
N ASP A 34 -3.76 7.47 -11.46
CA ASP A 34 -4.63 6.49 -10.80
C ASP A 34 -3.88 5.73 -9.70
N VAL A 35 -2.60 5.38 -9.94
CA VAL A 35 -1.74 4.77 -8.93
C VAL A 35 -1.49 5.74 -7.77
N ALA A 36 -1.28 7.02 -8.05
CA ALA A 36 -1.14 8.06 -7.02
C ALA A 36 -2.43 8.24 -6.21
N ALA A 37 -3.60 8.25 -6.86
CA ALA A 37 -4.89 8.32 -6.20
C ALA A 37 -5.16 7.10 -5.30
N ALA A 38 -4.82 5.90 -5.78
CA ALA A 38 -4.93 4.66 -5.00
C ALA A 38 -4.01 4.69 -3.76
N ALA A 39 -2.77 5.15 -3.92
CA ALA A 39 -1.83 5.33 -2.81
C ALA A 39 -2.36 6.33 -1.78
N ALA A 40 -2.91 7.46 -2.23
CA ALA A 40 -3.54 8.46 -1.34
C ALA A 40 -4.74 7.88 -0.58
N GLN A 41 -5.59 7.10 -1.25
CA GLN A 41 -6.73 6.43 -0.62
C GLN A 41 -6.29 5.40 0.44
N ALA A 42 -5.26 4.60 0.15
CA ALA A 42 -4.72 3.64 1.10
C ALA A 42 -4.14 4.33 2.34
N LEU A 43 -3.39 5.41 2.15
CA LEU A 43 -2.85 6.23 3.25
C LEU A 43 -3.97 6.83 4.10
N ALA A 44 -5.01 7.39 3.48
CA ALA A 44 -6.16 7.94 4.19
C ALA A 44 -6.91 6.88 5.01
N THR A 45 -6.95 5.64 4.53
CA THR A 45 -7.63 4.51 5.19
C THR A 45 -6.81 3.92 6.35
N THR A 46 -5.49 4.09 6.35
CA THR A 46 -4.58 3.49 7.34
C THR A 46 -4.97 3.84 8.77
N GLY A 47 -5.42 5.09 9.03
CA GLY A 47 -5.88 5.52 10.35
C GLY A 47 -7.21 4.90 10.82
N ALA A 48 -8.00 4.34 9.89
CA ALA A 48 -9.24 3.64 10.20
C ALA A 48 -9.04 2.14 10.47
N ILE A 49 -7.90 1.57 10.05
CA ILE A 49 -7.59 0.16 10.24
C ILE A 49 -7.22 -0.08 11.71
N ARG A 50 -8.12 -0.75 12.45
CA ARG A 50 -7.80 -1.27 13.79
C ARG A 50 -7.17 -2.65 13.66
N ALA A 51 -5.83 -2.68 13.61
CA ALA A 51 -5.10 -3.93 13.64
C ALA A 51 -5.34 -4.66 14.99
N PRO A 52 -5.55 -5.99 14.98
CA PRO A 52 -5.61 -6.78 16.20
C PRO A 52 -4.28 -6.71 16.94
N ALA A 53 -4.33 -6.65 18.27
CA ALA A 53 -3.12 -6.67 19.11
C ALA A 53 -2.41 -8.03 19.09
N ASP A 54 -3.15 -9.10 18.81
CA ASP A 54 -2.64 -10.45 18.71
C ASP A 54 -3.07 -11.05 17.35
N PRO A 55 -2.14 -11.37 16.44
CA PRO A 55 -2.46 -11.98 15.15
C PRO A 55 -2.95 -13.44 15.27
N ALA A 56 -2.70 -14.11 16.40
CA ALA A 56 -3.18 -15.47 16.68
C ALA A 56 -4.61 -15.48 17.27
N VAL A 57 -5.08 -14.35 17.81
CA VAL A 57 -6.49 -14.18 18.18
C VAL A 57 -7.25 -13.93 16.90
N GLU A 58 -7.87 -14.98 16.34
CA GLU A 58 -8.67 -14.93 15.10
C GLU A 58 -9.76 -13.85 15.20
N PRO A 59 -9.57 -12.66 14.62
CA PRO A 59 -10.59 -11.61 14.56
C PRO A 59 -11.36 -11.68 13.24
N TRP A 60 -10.90 -12.52 12.32
CA TRP A 60 -11.44 -12.69 10.99
C TRP A 60 -12.65 -13.61 11.10
N PRO A 61 -13.79 -13.25 10.48
CA PRO A 61 -14.90 -14.18 10.40
C PRO A 61 -14.42 -15.48 9.73
N PRO A 62 -14.95 -16.64 10.15
CA PRO A 62 -14.58 -17.92 9.55
C PRO A 62 -14.76 -17.83 8.04
N MET A 63 -13.83 -18.44 7.30
CA MET A 63 -13.85 -18.44 5.84
C MET A 63 -15.20 -18.98 5.37
N ARG A 64 -16.03 -18.12 4.77
CA ARG A 64 -17.33 -18.52 4.24
C ARG A 64 -17.11 -19.12 2.85
N PRO A 65 -17.54 -20.36 2.58
CA PRO A 65 -17.52 -20.86 1.22
C PRO A 65 -18.39 -19.93 0.36
N GLY A 66 -17.87 -19.55 -0.81
CA GLY A 66 -18.65 -18.77 -1.77
C GLY A 66 -19.92 -19.53 -2.11
N ILE A 67 -21.06 -18.84 -2.12
CA ILE A 67 -22.24 -19.32 -2.83
C ILE A 67 -21.84 -19.43 -4.30
N GLY A 68 -21.64 -20.65 -4.78
CA GLY A 68 -21.23 -20.93 -6.16
C GLY A 68 -22.13 -20.21 -7.15
N LEU A 69 -21.53 -19.76 -8.26
CA LEU A 69 -22.25 -19.18 -9.40
C LEU A 69 -23.06 -20.23 -10.14
#